data_AF-A0AAP0PVD2-F1
#
_entry.id   AF-A0AAP0PVD2-F1
#
_cell.length_a   1.000
_cell.length_b   1.000
_cell.length_c   1.000
_cell.angle_alpha   90.00
_cell.angle_beta   90.00
_cell.angle_gamma   90.00
#
_symmetry.space_group_name_H-M   'P 1'
#
loop_
_entity.id
_entity.type
_entity.pdbx_description
1 polymer ?
#
loop_
_entity_poly.entity_id
_entity_poly.type
_entity_poly.pdbx_seq_one_letter_code
_entity_poly.pdbx_strand_id
1 'polypeptide(L)'
;MLYARNLSITWGEDKRYWNWPYAVETTSNGDEEMVDVAELVKVCWLEVQGKFDTSNLSPETTYKVVFVVMIKDPAYGWEVPVSVKLELPSGETQVHKVDLLRKPRADWIEINVGEFKTCPPNNNGDVHFSMFEIEGGKWKRGIVVKGVSIRPKS
;
A
#
# COMPACT_ATOMS: atom_id res chain seq x y z
N MET A 1 8.04 -7.52 -4.30
CA MET A 1 7.15 -6.71 -3.44
C MET A 1 8.01 -5.65 -2.76
N LEU A 2 7.48 -4.45 -2.53
CA LEU A 2 8.09 -3.42 -1.70
C LEU A 2 7.48 -3.51 -0.29
N TYR A 3 8.23 -3.92 0.72
CA TYR A 3 7.70 -4.13 2.07
C TYR A 3 7.44 -2.81 2.81
N ALA A 4 6.64 -2.88 3.87
CA ALA A 4 6.19 -1.70 4.63
C ALA A 4 7.34 -0.83 5.16
N ARG A 5 8.49 -1.44 5.49
CA ARG A 5 9.71 -0.72 5.91
C ARG A 5 10.34 0.15 4.84
N ASN A 6 10.02 -0.09 3.57
CA ASN A 6 10.46 0.72 2.44
C ASN A 6 9.40 1.75 2.03
N LEU A 7 8.32 1.89 2.79
CA LEU A 7 7.29 2.92 2.59
C LEU A 7 7.54 4.10 3.51
N SER A 8 7.11 5.28 3.07
CA SER A 8 6.98 6.46 3.92
C SER A 8 5.63 6.41 4.60
N ILE A 9 5.61 6.29 5.92
CA ILE A 9 4.38 6.24 6.73
C ILE A 9 4.40 7.44 7.67
N THR A 10 3.39 8.30 7.57
CA THR A 10 3.29 9.46 8.46
C THR A 10 3.13 8.99 9.91
N TRP A 11 4.04 9.43 10.78
CA TRP A 11 4.25 8.95 12.15
C TRP A 11 4.63 7.47 12.30
N GLY A 12 5.10 6.80 11.25
CA GLY A 12 5.38 5.35 11.26
C GLY A 12 6.33 4.88 12.35
N GLU A 13 7.28 5.72 12.77
CA GLU A 13 8.25 5.39 13.84
C GLU A 13 7.73 5.70 15.26
N ASP A 14 6.56 6.33 15.38
CA ASP A 14 5.97 6.67 16.67
C ASP A 14 5.04 5.56 17.16
N LYS A 15 5.48 4.84 18.20
CA LYS A 15 4.75 3.72 18.82
C LYS A 15 3.38 4.08 19.39
N ARG A 16 3.07 5.38 19.56
CA ARG A 16 1.73 5.84 19.95
C ARG A 16 0.71 5.64 18.83
N TYR A 17 1.17 5.59 17.59
CA TYR A 17 0.35 5.59 16.37
C TYR A 17 0.55 4.33 15.52
N TRP A 18 1.76 3.77 15.49
CA TRP A 18 2.09 2.60 14.68
C TRP A 18 2.93 1.59 15.46
N ASN A 19 2.62 0.31 15.27
CA ASN A 19 3.44 -0.81 15.73
C ASN A 19 4.06 -1.51 14.53
N TRP A 20 5.17 -2.20 14.76
CA TRP A 20 5.87 -2.99 13.75
C TRP A 20 6.01 -4.45 14.19
N PRO A 21 4.90 -5.24 14.19
CA PRO A 21 4.98 -6.68 14.36
C PRO A 21 5.53 -7.37 13.10
N TYR A 22 5.77 -8.67 13.21
CA TYR A 22 6.14 -9.52 12.08
C TYR A 22 4.93 -10.34 11.62
N ALA A 23 4.80 -10.50 10.31
CA ALA A 23 4.00 -11.55 9.70
C ALA A 23 4.91 -12.70 9.27
N VAL A 24 4.43 -13.94 9.37
CA VAL A 24 5.13 -15.10 8.81
C VAL A 24 4.63 -15.32 7.40
N GLU A 25 5.56 -15.49 6.47
CA GLU A 25 5.29 -15.80 5.07
C GLU A 25 5.99 -17.09 4.67
N THR A 26 5.31 -17.95 3.93
CA THR A 26 5.93 -19.10 3.30
C THR A 26 6.43 -18.70 1.92
N THR A 27 7.72 -18.87 1.69
CA THR A 27 8.41 -18.59 0.43
C THR A 27 8.14 -19.69 -0.61
N SER A 28 8.53 -19.45 -1.86
CA SER A 28 8.34 -20.41 -2.96
C SER A 28 9.10 -21.72 -2.78
N ASN A 29 10.17 -21.73 -1.98
CA ASN A 29 10.93 -22.92 -1.62
C ASN A 29 10.44 -23.58 -0.31
N GLY A 30 9.38 -23.05 0.31
CA GLY A 30 8.75 -23.62 1.51
C GLY A 30 9.32 -23.15 2.85
N ASP A 31 10.28 -22.21 2.83
CA ASP A 31 10.85 -21.64 4.05
C ASP A 31 9.94 -20.55 4.63
N GLU A 32 9.90 -20.44 5.96
CA GLU A 32 9.18 -19.39 6.66
C GLU A 32 10.07 -18.15 6.85
N GLU A 33 9.63 -17.00 6.34
CA GLU A 33 10.27 -15.71 6.53
C GLU A 33 9.43 -14.82 7.43
N MET A 34 10.09 -14.09 8.33
CA MET A 34 9.47 -13.06 9.16
C MET A 34 9.61 -11.70 8.48
N VAL A 35 8.48 -11.08 8.18
CA VAL A 35 8.41 -9.79 7.48
C VAL A 35 7.80 -8.74 8.39
N ASP A 36 8.49 -7.62 8.59
CA ASP A 36 7.94 -6.45 9.27
C ASP A 36 6.68 -5.93 8.55
N VAL A 37 5.60 -5.76 9.30
CA VAL A 37 4.36 -5.13 8.83
C VAL A 37 4.02 -3.92 9.70
N ALA A 38 3.42 -2.89 9.11
CA ALA A 38 3.03 -1.68 9.85
C ALA A 38 1.59 -1.81 10.35
N GLU A 39 1.39 -1.99 11.65
CA GLU A 39 0.08 -2.05 12.29
C GLU A 39 -0.33 -0.67 12.81
N LEU A 40 -1.45 -0.15 12.31
CA LEU A 40 -2.02 1.11 12.77
C LEU A 40 -2.70 0.96 14.15
N VAL A 41 -2.10 1.58 15.16
CA VAL A 41 -2.65 1.68 16.53
C VAL A 41 -3.82 2.66 16.56
N LYS A 42 -3.58 3.92 16.13
CA LYS A 42 -4.61 4.93 15.90
C LYS A 42 -4.04 6.19 15.22
N VAL A 43 -4.73 6.78 14.24
CA VAL A 43 -4.41 8.13 13.70
C VAL A 43 -5.67 8.85 13.23
N CYS A 44 -5.69 10.19 13.24
CA CYS A 44 -6.73 10.97 12.55
C CYS A 44 -6.38 11.28 11.08
N TRP A 45 -5.09 11.32 10.76
CA TRP A 45 -4.54 11.52 9.43
C TRP A 45 -3.84 10.23 9.01
N LEU A 46 -4.36 9.54 8.01
CA LEU A 46 -3.71 8.36 7.46
C LEU A 46 -2.99 8.76 6.17
N GLU A 47 -1.71 8.43 6.07
CA GLU A 47 -0.95 8.62 4.85
C GLU A 47 0.22 7.63 4.80
N VAL A 48 0.17 6.79 3.77
CA VAL A 48 1.20 5.79 3.44
C VAL A 48 1.58 6.03 1.99
N GLN A 49 2.86 6.20 1.73
CA GLN A 49 3.39 6.50 0.41
C GLN A 49 4.56 5.60 0.06
N GLY A 50 4.80 5.39 -1.22
CA GLY A 50 6.02 4.78 -1.70
C GLY A 50 6.28 5.20 -3.14
N LYS A 51 7.47 4.84 -3.59
CA LYS A 51 7.89 5.06 -4.96
C LYS A 51 8.67 3.87 -5.46
N PHE A 52 8.68 3.68 -6.77
CA PHE A 52 9.41 2.58 -7.39
C PHE A 52 10.00 3.04 -8.73
N ASP A 53 11.29 2.79 -8.92
CA ASP A 53 11.98 3.13 -10.15
C ASP A 53 11.60 2.13 -11.24
N THR A 54 10.93 2.64 -12.28
CA THR A 54 10.45 1.86 -13.43
C THR A 54 11.58 1.28 -14.27
N SER A 55 12.83 1.75 -14.12
CA SER A 55 13.99 1.18 -14.81
C SER A 55 14.28 -0.26 -14.39
N ASN A 56 13.80 -0.67 -13.21
CA ASN A 56 13.87 -2.05 -12.72
C ASN A 56 12.76 -2.96 -13.27
N LEU A 57 11.91 -2.45 -14.15
CA LEU A 57 10.80 -3.19 -14.75
C LEU A 57 11.11 -3.55 -16.19
N SER A 58 10.53 -4.66 -16.65
CA SER A 58 10.61 -5.06 -18.05
C SER A 58 9.88 -4.02 -18.93
N PRO A 59 10.46 -3.62 -20.08
CA PRO A 59 9.80 -2.71 -21.01
C PRO A 59 8.57 -3.38 -21.65
N GLU A 60 7.71 -2.56 -22.26
CA GLU A 60 6.51 -2.96 -23.00
C GLU A 60 5.50 -3.80 -22.23
N THR A 61 5.58 -3.77 -20.90
CA THR A 61 4.81 -4.62 -19.99
C THR A 61 3.82 -3.79 -19.18
N THR A 62 2.58 -4.24 -19.11
CA THR A 62 1.58 -3.64 -18.21
C THR A 62 1.80 -4.15 -16.80
N TYR A 63 1.93 -3.25 -15.84
CA TYR A 63 2.07 -3.54 -14.42
C TYR A 63 0.83 -3.13 -13.66
N LYS A 64 0.44 -3.95 -12.69
CA LYS A 64 -0.57 -3.64 -11.69
C LYS A 64 0.10 -3.28 -10.37
N VAL A 65 -0.35 -2.19 -9.75
CA VAL A 65 0.09 -1.74 -8.43
C VAL A 65 -1.01 -1.99 -7.41
N VAL A 66 -0.69 -2.71 -6.33
CA VAL A 66 -1.63 -3.01 -5.24
C VAL A 66 -0.97 -2.82 -3.87
N PHE A 67 -1.67 -2.18 -2.92
CA PHE A 67 -1.34 -2.31 -1.50
C PHE A 67 -1.81 -3.67 -1.00
N VAL A 68 -0.96 -4.36 -0.25
CA VAL A 68 -1.32 -5.60 0.46
C VAL A 68 -1.52 -5.24 1.92
N VAL A 69 -2.76 -5.34 2.38
CA VAL A 69 -3.17 -4.92 3.73
C VAL A 69 -4.04 -5.98 4.39
N MET A 70 -4.13 -5.94 5.70
CA MET A 70 -5.11 -6.68 6.49
C MET A 70 -5.91 -5.71 7.33
N ILE A 71 -7.22 -5.95 7.45
CA ILE A 71 -8.09 -5.17 8.33
C ILE A 71 -8.41 -6.04 9.53
N LYS A 72 -7.89 -5.70 10.70
CA LYS A 72 -8.09 -6.44 11.94
C LYS A 72 -9.54 -6.31 12.43
N ASP A 73 -9.91 -7.21 13.33
CA ASP A 73 -11.08 -7.07 14.19
C ASP A 73 -10.58 -6.93 15.64
N PRO A 74 -10.86 -5.82 16.35
CA PRO A 74 -11.66 -4.66 15.94
C PRO A 74 -10.87 -3.61 15.13
N ALA A 75 -11.53 -3.01 14.14
CA ALA A 75 -11.08 -1.83 13.40
C ALA A 75 -12.22 -0.82 13.18
N TYR A 76 -11.93 0.47 13.36
CA TYR A 76 -12.91 1.58 13.35
C TYR A 76 -12.37 2.83 12.64
N GLY A 77 -13.24 3.82 12.41
CA GLY A 77 -12.88 5.12 11.82
C GLY A 77 -12.81 5.11 10.30
N TRP A 78 -13.33 4.05 9.67
CA TRP A 78 -13.28 3.81 8.23
C TRP A 78 -14.60 4.17 7.52
N GLU A 79 -15.46 4.98 8.15
CA GLU A 79 -16.71 5.42 7.51
C GLU A 79 -16.48 6.42 6.36
N VAL A 80 -15.30 7.06 6.36
CA VAL A 80 -14.81 7.81 5.21
C VAL A 80 -13.92 6.88 4.39
N PRO A 81 -14.24 6.65 3.10
CA PRO A 81 -13.41 5.84 2.21
C PRO A 81 -11.97 6.37 2.12
N VAL A 82 -11.01 5.46 2.03
CA VAL A 82 -9.60 5.78 1.85
C VAL A 82 -9.33 6.08 0.38
N SER A 83 -8.56 7.12 0.08
CA SER A 83 -8.12 7.41 -1.28
C SER A 83 -6.84 6.63 -1.58
N VAL A 84 -6.76 6.05 -2.77
CA VAL A 84 -5.52 5.50 -3.32
C VAL A 84 -5.17 6.25 -4.59
N LYS A 85 -3.88 6.55 -4.77
CA LYS A 85 -3.37 7.31 -5.91
C LYS A 85 -2.14 6.63 -6.50
N LEU A 86 -2.09 6.53 -7.82
CA LEU A 86 -0.92 6.22 -8.62
C LEU A 86 -0.55 7.47 -9.43
N GLU A 87 0.72 7.82 -9.46
CA GLU A 87 1.28 8.92 -10.25
C GLU A 87 2.47 8.42 -11.05
N LEU A 88 2.43 8.63 -12.36
CA LEU A 88 3.44 8.17 -13.30
C LEU A 88 4.54 9.23 -13.48
N PRO A 89 5.75 8.85 -13.96
CA PRO A 89 6.81 9.80 -14.28
C PRO A 89 6.40 10.90 -15.27
N SER A 90 5.39 10.63 -16.11
CA SER A 90 4.81 11.58 -17.06
C SER A 90 3.94 12.66 -16.39
N GLY A 91 3.62 12.53 -15.10
CA GLY A 91 2.66 13.37 -14.38
C GLY A 91 1.20 12.90 -14.48
N GLU A 92 0.92 11.83 -15.23
CA GLU A 92 -0.42 11.22 -15.25
C GLU A 92 -0.77 10.63 -13.89
N THR A 93 -1.98 10.90 -13.39
CA THR A 93 -2.46 10.43 -12.10
C THR A 93 -3.75 9.62 -12.21
N GLN A 94 -3.82 8.51 -11.49
CA GLN A 94 -5.04 7.74 -11.26
C GLN A 94 -5.39 7.83 -9.77
N VAL A 95 -6.61 8.27 -9.44
CA VAL A 95 -7.07 8.40 -8.04
C VAL A 95 -8.47 7.83 -7.92
N HIS A 96 -8.70 7.00 -6.91
CA HIS A 96 -10.04 6.53 -6.56
C HIS A 96 -10.18 6.22 -5.07
N LYS A 97 -11.42 6.13 -4.61
CA LYS A 97 -11.76 5.86 -3.21
C LYS A 97 -12.08 4.39 -2.99
N VAL A 98 -11.68 3.86 -1.84
CA VAL A 98 -11.84 2.47 -1.42
C VAL A 98 -12.56 2.43 -0.08
N ASP A 99 -13.73 1.80 -0.08
CA ASP A 99 -14.49 1.52 1.14
C ASP A 99 -13.89 0.31 1.87
N LEU A 100 -13.23 0.58 3.00
CA LEU A 100 -12.62 -0.46 3.84
C LEU A 100 -13.62 -1.18 4.74
N LEU A 101 -14.82 -0.62 4.98
CA LEU A 101 -15.83 -1.29 5.82
C LEU A 101 -16.36 -2.55 5.16
N ARG A 102 -16.41 -2.56 3.82
CA ARG A 102 -16.92 -3.67 2.99
C ARG A 102 -15.87 -4.73 2.66
N LYS A 103 -14.64 -4.58 3.16
CA LYS A 103 -13.56 -5.52 2.91
C LYS A 103 -13.54 -6.63 3.97
N PRO A 104 -13.09 -7.85 3.60
CA PRO A 104 -12.86 -8.93 4.56
C PRO A 104 -11.99 -8.50 5.74
N ARG A 105 -12.27 -9.06 6.92
CA ARG A 105 -11.52 -8.82 8.15
C ARG A 105 -10.62 -10.02 8.44
N ALA A 106 -9.53 -9.79 9.14
CA ALA A 106 -8.52 -10.78 9.53
C ALA A 106 -7.84 -11.54 8.38
N ASP A 107 -8.04 -11.11 7.12
CA ASP A 107 -7.40 -11.67 5.94
C ASP A 107 -6.54 -10.63 5.22
N TRP A 108 -5.49 -11.11 4.54
CA TRP A 108 -4.71 -10.28 3.62
C TRP A 108 -5.51 -10.04 2.34
N ILE A 109 -5.71 -8.76 2.02
CA ILE A 109 -6.43 -8.30 0.84
C ILE A 109 -5.54 -7.41 -0.02
N GLU A 110 -5.83 -7.40 -1.32
CA GLU A 110 -5.22 -6.47 -2.26
C GLU A 110 -6.14 -5.25 -2.48
N ILE A 111 -5.61 -4.06 -2.24
CA ILE A 111 -6.22 -2.80 -2.64
C ILE A 111 -5.54 -2.34 -3.92
N ASN A 112 -6.28 -2.34 -5.03
CA ASN A 112 -5.74 -1.86 -6.30
C ASN A 112 -5.54 -0.34 -6.26
N VAL A 113 -4.35 0.11 -6.65
CA VAL A 113 -4.01 1.53 -6.75
C VAL A 113 -4.20 2.01 -8.18
N GLY A 114 -3.75 1.22 -9.15
CA GLY A 114 -3.84 1.52 -10.57
C GLY A 114 -2.98 0.58 -11.39
N GLU A 115 -2.89 0.88 -12.68
CA GLU A 115 -2.11 0.12 -13.65
C GLU A 115 -1.36 1.07 -14.58
N PHE A 116 -0.20 0.65 -15.09
CA PHE A 116 0.56 1.42 -16.07
C PHE A 116 1.35 0.49 -16.99
N LYS A 117 1.60 0.92 -18.23
CA LYS A 117 2.42 0.17 -19.18
C LYS A 117 3.80 0.80 -19.26
N THR A 118 4.86 0.02 -19.12
CA THR A 118 6.25 0.46 -19.41
C THR A 118 6.42 0.66 -20.90
N CYS A 119 6.69 1.89 -21.35
CA CYS A 119 7.07 2.18 -22.73
C CYS A 119 8.34 3.05 -22.70
N PRO A 120 9.48 2.58 -23.23
CA PRO A 120 10.64 3.44 -23.45
C PRO A 120 10.38 4.39 -24.64
N PRO A 121 10.86 5.64 -24.62
CA PRO A 121 11.63 6.31 -23.56
C PRO A 121 10.76 7.05 -22.52
N ASN A 122 9.44 7.04 -22.68
CA ASN A 122 8.49 7.92 -22.01
C ASN A 122 8.22 7.58 -20.53
N ASN A 123 8.82 6.52 -20.00
CA ASN A 123 8.57 6.06 -18.63
C ASN A 123 9.83 6.00 -17.76
N ASN A 124 10.91 6.69 -18.11
CA ASN A 124 12.08 6.76 -17.22
C ASN A 124 11.74 7.62 -15.99
N GLY A 125 11.74 6.99 -14.81
CA GLY A 125 11.57 7.69 -13.53
C GLY A 125 10.84 6.86 -12.46
N ASP A 126 10.50 7.52 -11.36
CA ASP A 126 9.78 6.89 -10.27
C ASP A 126 8.26 6.93 -10.52
N VAL A 127 7.60 5.77 -10.41
CA VAL A 127 6.15 5.78 -10.14
C VAL A 127 5.93 6.02 -8.65
N HIS A 128 4.97 6.88 -8.32
CA HIS A 128 4.58 7.16 -6.94
C HIS A 128 3.22 6.56 -6.65
N PHE A 129 3.06 5.96 -5.48
CA PHE A 129 1.79 5.41 -5.03
C PHE A 129 1.51 5.78 -3.59
N SER A 130 0.24 6.01 -3.28
CA SER A 130 -0.17 6.39 -1.93
C SER A 130 -1.55 5.85 -1.56
N MET A 131 -1.76 5.67 -0.26
CA MET A 131 -3.01 5.35 0.39
C MET A 131 -3.21 6.33 1.54
N PHE A 132 -4.27 7.13 1.49
CA PHE A 132 -4.46 8.23 2.43
C PHE A 132 -5.93 8.54 2.73
N GLU A 133 -6.18 9.01 3.95
CA GLU A 133 -7.46 9.57 4.40
C GLU A 133 -7.14 10.66 5.43
N ILE A 134 -7.24 11.91 4.99
CA ILE A 134 -6.82 13.11 5.74
C ILE A 134 -7.98 14.10 5.97
N GLU A 135 -9.13 13.86 5.35
CA GLU A 135 -10.27 14.79 5.33
C GLU A 135 -11.28 14.49 6.42
N GLY A 136 -11.43 13.20 6.79
CA GLY A 136 -12.49 12.75 7.68
C GLY A 136 -12.31 13.18 9.14
N GLY A 137 -11.08 13.54 9.56
CA GLY A 137 -10.76 13.98 10.93
C GLY A 137 -10.98 12.93 12.04
N LYS A 138 -11.58 11.79 11.72
CA LYS A 138 -11.84 10.69 12.66
C LYS A 138 -10.58 9.89 12.94
N TRP A 139 -10.43 9.51 14.21
CA TRP A 139 -9.46 8.51 14.62
C TRP A 139 -9.79 7.15 14.00
N LYS A 140 -8.78 6.52 13.40
CA LYS A 140 -8.87 5.25 12.67
C LYS A 140 -7.91 4.25 13.28
N ARG A 141 -8.26 2.96 13.27
CA ARG A 141 -7.32 1.90 13.65
C ARG A 141 -7.50 0.60 12.89
N GLY A 142 -6.52 -0.29 13.07
CA GLY A 142 -6.67 -1.70 12.77
C GLY A 142 -6.50 -2.03 11.29
N ILE A 143 -5.83 -1.17 10.54
CA ILE A 143 -5.21 -1.56 9.27
C ILE A 143 -3.78 -2.04 9.56
N VAL A 144 -3.37 -3.11 8.91
CA VAL A 144 -2.00 -3.60 8.90
C VAL A 144 -1.51 -3.54 7.46
N VAL A 145 -0.39 -2.87 7.21
CA VAL A 145 0.20 -2.72 5.88
C VAL A 145 1.39 -3.65 5.78
N LYS A 146 1.33 -4.58 4.83
CA LYS A 146 2.45 -5.47 4.50
C LYS A 146 3.42 -4.80 3.54
N GLY A 147 2.87 -4.07 2.57
CA GLY A 147 3.65 -3.38 1.55
C GLY A 147 2.86 -3.17 0.26
N VAL A 148 3.60 -2.97 -0.83
CA VAL A 148 3.06 -2.76 -2.18
C VAL A 148 3.60 -3.80 -3.13
N SER A 149 2.72 -4.46 -3.87
CA SER A 149 3.10 -5.37 -4.94
C SER A 149 2.95 -4.67 -6.29
N ILE A 150 4.04 -4.70 -7.06
CA ILE A 150 4.12 -4.22 -8.44
C ILE A 150 4.47 -5.44 -9.26
N ARG A 151 3.54 -5.90 -10.09
CA ARG A 151 3.70 -7.14 -10.86
C ARG A 151 3.11 -7.03 -12.27
N PRO A 152 3.64 -7.76 -13.25
CA PRO A 152 3.06 -7.82 -14.59
C PRO A 152 1.59 -8.23 -14.51
N LYS A 153 0.75 -7.54 -15.30
CA LYS A 153 -0.62 -7.93 -15.59
C LYS A 153 -0.55 -8.91 -16.76
N SER A 154 -0.78 -10.18 -16.47
CA SER A 154 -0.87 -11.25 -17.46
C SER A 154 -1.96 -10.97 -18.50
#